data_AF-A0A419EWL5-F1
#
_entry.id   AF-A0A419EWL5-F1
#
_cell.length_a   1.000
_cell.length_b   1.000
_cell.length_c   1.000
_cell.angle_alpha   90.00
_cell.angle_beta   90.00
_cell.angle_gamma   90.00
#
_symmetry.space_group_name_H-M   'P 1'
#
loop_
_entity.id
_entity.type
_entity.pdbx_description
1 polymer ?
#
loop_
_entity_poly.entity_id
_entity_poly.type
_entity_poly.pdbx_seq_one_letter_code
_entity_poly.pdbx_strand_id
1 'polypeptide(L)'
;MTMADMARFERTSGIVKDDHPRRDMERFNARLRHFRGVAASVLNDAEGVWEEIWDACRDPRSCEEILEGIEEAHGTMPACGWPELREKLHLLGHYIQYTKRLCDGSLDDLTSGKKEV
;
A
#
# COMPACT_ATOMS: atom_id res chain seq x y z
N MET A 1 -62.90 -12.99 10.04
CA MET A 1 -61.61 -12.35 9.76
C MET A 1 -61.76 -10.90 10.19
N THR A 2 -61.11 -10.53 11.29
CA THR A 2 -61.37 -9.24 11.96
C THR A 2 -60.46 -8.14 11.41
N MET A 3 -60.85 -6.86 11.53
CA MET A 3 -59.98 -5.72 11.18
C MET A 3 -58.63 -5.74 11.94
N ALA A 4 -58.60 -6.39 13.10
CA ALA A 4 -57.38 -6.63 13.87
C ALA A 4 -56.42 -7.64 13.20
N ASP A 5 -56.95 -8.59 12.41
CA ASP A 5 -56.15 -9.55 11.64
C ASP A 5 -55.53 -8.89 10.39
N MET A 6 -56.25 -7.98 9.73
CA MET A 6 -55.72 -7.20 8.60
C MET A 6 -54.62 -6.22 9.04
N ALA A 7 -54.81 -5.56 10.19
CA ALA A 7 -53.81 -4.66 10.77
C ALA A 7 -52.55 -5.36 11.33
N ARG A 8 -52.59 -6.70 11.50
CA ARG A 8 -51.41 -7.52 11.82
C ARG A 8 -50.68 -7.95 10.56
N PHE A 9 -51.40 -8.26 9.49
CA PHE A 9 -50.83 -8.63 8.19
C PHE A 9 -50.10 -7.45 7.52
N GLU A 10 -50.66 -6.23 7.62
CA GLU A 10 -50.00 -5.02 7.13
C GLU A 10 -48.80 -4.59 7.98
N ARG A 11 -48.79 -4.92 9.29
CA ARG A 11 -47.63 -4.67 10.16
C ARG A 11 -46.46 -5.62 9.92
N THR A 12 -46.72 -6.81 9.39
CA THR A 12 -45.67 -7.75 8.95
C THR A 12 -45.20 -7.48 7.52
N SER A 13 -45.94 -6.67 6.75
CA SER A 13 -45.52 -6.15 5.44
C SER A 13 -44.75 -4.83 5.56
N GLY A 14 -44.23 -4.55 6.76
CA GLY A 14 -43.28 -3.48 7.01
C GLY A 14 -42.04 -3.72 6.15
N ILE A 15 -42.04 -3.09 4.97
CA ILE A 15 -40.90 -2.71 4.15
C ILE A 15 -39.66 -3.51 4.53
N VAL A 16 -39.44 -4.65 3.87
CA VAL A 16 -38.09 -5.19 3.74
C VAL A 16 -37.33 -4.09 3.00
N LYS A 17 -36.83 -3.10 3.74
CA LYS A 17 -35.90 -2.10 3.22
C LYS A 17 -34.77 -2.97 2.74
N ASP A 18 -34.63 -3.04 1.44
CA ASP A 18 -33.54 -3.70 0.77
C ASP A 18 -32.24 -3.13 1.35
N ASP A 19 -31.73 -3.79 2.39
CA ASP A 19 -30.55 -3.40 3.17
C ASP A 19 -29.28 -3.90 2.44
N HIS A 20 -29.48 -4.54 1.27
CA HIS A 20 -28.45 -5.09 0.40
C HIS A 20 -27.49 -4.00 -0.11
N PRO A 21 -27.97 -2.85 -0.65
CA PRO A 21 -27.08 -1.78 -1.11
C PRO A 21 -26.21 -1.21 0.02
N ARG A 22 -26.74 -1.14 1.25
CA ARG A 22 -25.99 -0.65 2.41
C ARG A 22 -24.91 -1.64 2.85
N ARG A 23 -25.26 -2.93 2.91
CA ARG A 23 -24.29 -4.00 3.21
C ARG A 23 -23.20 -4.11 2.15
N ASP A 24 -23.54 -3.94 0.88
CA ASP A 24 -22.59 -3.97 -0.21
C ASP A 24 -21.67 -2.74 -0.18
N MET A 25 -22.21 -1.56 0.14
CA MET A 25 -21.42 -0.35 0.40
C MET A 25 -20.48 -0.53 1.59
N GLU A 26 -20.95 -1.11 2.70
CA GLU A 26 -20.13 -1.40 3.88
C GLU A 26 -18.99 -2.39 3.56
N ARG A 27 -19.28 -3.44 2.80
CA ARG A 27 -18.28 -4.41 2.31
C ARG A 27 -17.26 -3.74 1.39
N PHE A 28 -17.71 -2.93 0.45
CA PHE A 28 -16.83 -2.19 -0.46
C PHE A 28 -15.91 -1.23 0.32
N ASN A 29 -16.47 -0.45 1.24
CA ASN A 29 -15.70 0.44 2.11
C ASN A 29 -14.71 -0.31 3.00
N ALA A 30 -15.07 -1.50 3.51
CA ALA A 30 -14.15 -2.34 4.26
C ALA A 30 -12.97 -2.81 3.40
N ARG A 31 -13.25 -3.25 2.16
CA ARG A 31 -12.20 -3.62 1.19
C ARG A 31 -11.29 -2.44 0.85
N LEU A 32 -11.85 -1.24 0.64
CA LEU A 32 -11.06 -0.03 0.38
C LEU A 32 -10.16 0.33 1.56
N ARG A 33 -10.66 0.25 2.80
CA ARG A 33 -9.83 0.50 3.99
C ARG A 33 -8.71 -0.52 4.11
N HIS A 34 -9.00 -1.79 3.88
CA HIS A 34 -7.99 -2.85 3.89
C HIS A 34 -6.92 -2.60 2.82
N PHE A 35 -7.34 -2.35 1.58
CA PHE A 35 -6.46 -2.00 0.47
C PHE A 35 -5.55 -0.81 0.80
N ARG A 36 -6.13 0.28 1.30
CA ARG A 36 -5.37 1.47 1.71
C ARG A 36 -4.37 1.14 2.83
N GLY A 37 -4.74 0.26 3.76
CA GLY A 37 -3.85 -0.20 4.82
C GLY A 37 -2.64 -0.97 4.27
N VAL A 38 -2.87 -1.88 3.32
CA VAL A 38 -1.78 -2.62 2.66
C VAL A 38 -0.88 -1.67 1.87
N ALA A 39 -1.46 -0.77 1.08
CA ALA A 39 -0.70 0.21 0.31
C ALA A 39 0.16 1.12 1.20
N ALA A 40 -0.42 1.62 2.30
CA ALA A 40 0.31 2.43 3.26
C ALA A 40 1.46 1.66 3.92
N SER A 41 1.24 0.39 4.28
CA SER A 41 2.30 -0.45 4.86
C SER A 41 3.47 -0.63 3.89
N VAL A 42 3.20 -0.99 2.64
CA VAL A 42 4.26 -1.20 1.64
C VAL A 42 5.00 0.09 1.31
N LEU A 43 4.29 1.22 1.23
CA LEU A 43 4.92 2.51 0.99
C LEU A 43 5.80 2.97 2.17
N ASN A 44 5.40 2.69 3.40
CA ASN A 44 6.24 2.98 4.57
C ASN A 44 7.52 2.13 4.55
N ASP A 45 7.44 0.85 4.18
CA ASP A 45 8.62 -0.01 4.05
C ASP A 45 9.54 0.50 2.92
N ALA A 46 8.95 0.97 1.81
CA ALA A 46 9.69 1.59 0.71
C ALA A 46 10.39 2.88 1.11
N GLU A 47 9.71 3.73 1.89
CA GLU A 47 10.27 4.97 2.43
C GLU A 47 11.45 4.69 3.36
N GLY A 48 11.35 3.70 4.25
CA GLY A 48 12.46 3.30 5.10
C GLY A 48 13.69 2.84 4.30
N VAL A 49 13.51 2.01 3.27
CA VAL A 49 14.63 1.60 2.40
C VAL A 49 15.22 2.78 1.64
N TRP A 50 14.38 3.73 1.21
CA TRP A 50 14.84 4.95 0.56
C TRP A 50 15.68 5.82 1.49
N GLU A 51 15.28 5.99 2.75
CA GLU A 51 16.06 6.71 3.76
C GLU A 51 17.42 6.07 3.98
N GLU A 52 17.47 4.73 4.10
CA GLU A 52 18.75 4.01 4.24
C GLU A 52 19.67 4.20 3.02
N ILE A 53 19.11 4.21 1.81
CA ILE A 53 19.87 4.49 0.58
C ILE A 53 20.39 5.93 0.60
N TRP A 54 19.55 6.87 0.98
CA TRP A 54 19.90 8.28 1.03
C TRP A 54 21.03 8.54 2.02
N ASP A 55 20.93 8.01 3.25
CA ASP A 55 21.97 8.18 4.27
C ASP A 55 23.30 7.52 3.86
N ALA A 56 23.25 6.38 3.17
CA ALA A 56 24.46 5.73 2.66
C ALA A 56 25.14 6.50 1.52
N CYS A 57 24.39 7.30 0.76
CA CYS A 57 24.86 8.06 -0.40
C CYS A 57 25.08 9.55 -0.10
N ARG A 58 24.78 10.03 1.10
CA ARG A 58 24.93 11.44 1.45
C ARG A 58 26.41 11.79 1.58
N ASP A 59 26.79 12.91 0.97
CA ASP A 59 28.11 13.48 1.16
C ASP A 59 28.33 13.86 2.64
N PRO A 60 29.38 13.34 3.30
CA PRO A 60 29.63 13.65 4.70
C PRO A 60 30.13 15.08 4.90
N ARG A 61 30.60 15.75 3.84
CA ARG A 61 31.10 17.12 3.90
C ARG A 61 29.96 18.11 4.08
N SER A 62 30.25 19.19 4.79
CA SER A 62 29.41 20.38 4.82
C SER A 62 29.38 21.06 3.46
N CYS A 63 28.36 21.91 3.24
CA CYS A 63 28.27 22.69 2.01
C CYS A 63 29.47 23.62 1.80
N GLU A 64 30.04 24.17 2.88
CA GLU A 64 31.22 25.04 2.84
C GLU A 64 32.45 24.27 2.35
N GLU A 65 32.72 23.09 2.90
CA GLU A 65 33.83 22.23 2.47
C GLU A 65 33.73 21.82 0.98
N ILE A 66 32.51 21.55 0.50
CA ILE A 66 32.26 21.25 -0.92
C ILE A 66 32.57 22.46 -1.80
N LEU A 67 32.15 23.66 -1.39
CA LEU A 67 32.38 24.91 -2.13
C LEU A 67 33.87 25.32 -2.12
N GLU A 68 34.58 25.01 -1.05
CA GLU A 68 36.02 25.23 -0.93
C GLU A 68 36.86 24.19 -1.69
N GLY A 69 36.20 23.17 -2.28
CA GLY A 69 36.86 22.14 -3.07
C GLY A 69 37.67 21.16 -2.22
N ILE A 70 37.34 21.04 -0.94
CA ILE A 70 37.99 20.07 -0.03
C ILE A 70 37.62 18.67 -0.51
N GLU A 71 38.61 17.89 -0.94
CA GLU A 71 38.38 16.51 -1.36
C GLU A 71 37.81 15.67 -0.22
N GLU A 72 36.88 14.79 -0.56
CA GLU A 72 36.35 13.82 0.38
C GLU A 72 37.47 12.91 0.86
N ALA A 73 37.67 12.81 2.18
CA ALA A 73 38.74 12.02 2.77
C ALA A 73 38.65 10.52 2.43
N HIS A 74 37.45 10.05 2.07
CA HIS A 74 37.18 8.66 1.73
C HIS A 74 36.31 8.61 0.48
N GLY A 75 36.90 8.34 -0.68
CA GLY A 75 36.21 8.05 -1.95
C GLY A 75 35.45 6.70 -1.92
N THR A 76 34.65 6.51 -0.87
CA THR A 76 34.03 5.24 -0.45
C THR A 76 32.52 5.40 -0.36
N MET A 77 31.93 6.32 -1.13
CA MET A 77 30.49 6.27 -1.37
C MET A 77 30.14 5.06 -2.24
N PRO A 78 29.05 4.35 -1.92
CA PRO A 78 28.19 4.53 -0.75
C PRO A 78 28.84 3.98 0.54
N ALA A 79 28.53 4.56 1.71
CA ALA A 79 29.08 4.16 3.01
C ALA A 79 28.80 2.68 3.36
N CYS A 80 27.70 2.12 2.85
CA CYS A 80 27.34 0.70 2.99
C CYS A 80 28.02 -0.23 1.95
N GLY A 81 28.75 0.34 0.99
CA GLY A 81 29.35 -0.39 -0.13
C GLY A 81 28.36 -0.69 -1.27
N TRP A 82 28.92 -0.86 -2.47
CA TRP A 82 28.15 -1.09 -3.70
C TRP A 82 27.24 -2.33 -3.67
N PRO A 83 27.64 -3.48 -3.11
CA PRO A 83 26.76 -4.66 -3.06
C PRO A 83 25.47 -4.39 -2.26
N GLU A 84 25.60 -3.85 -1.05
CA GLU A 84 24.45 -3.55 -0.19
C GLU A 84 23.53 -2.49 -0.81
N LEU A 85 24.10 -1.42 -1.39
CA LEU A 85 23.33 -0.41 -2.11
C LEU A 85 22.48 -1.02 -3.24
N ARG A 86 23.05 -1.95 -4.02
CA ARG A 86 22.34 -2.60 -5.13
C ARG A 86 21.19 -3.48 -4.64
N GLU A 87 21.37 -4.17 -3.52
CA GLU A 87 20.31 -4.95 -2.88
C GLU A 87 19.17 -4.04 -2.41
N LYS A 88 19.48 -2.93 -1.75
CA LYS A 88 18.47 -1.94 -1.32
C LYS A 88 17.72 -1.31 -2.50
N LEU A 89 18.43 -0.94 -3.56
CA LEU A 89 17.81 -0.43 -4.79
C LEU A 89 16.88 -1.46 -5.45
N HIS A 90 17.29 -2.74 -5.45
CA HIS A 90 16.45 -3.82 -5.98
C HIS A 90 15.19 -4.00 -5.13
N LEU A 91 15.33 -4.00 -3.80
CA LEU A 91 14.21 -4.10 -2.87
C LEU A 91 13.24 -2.92 -2.99
N LEU A 92 13.76 -1.69 -3.08
CA LEU A 92 12.96 -0.49 -3.33
C LEU A 92 12.18 -0.60 -4.64
N GLY A 93 12.83 -1.07 -5.71
CA GLY A 93 12.17 -1.35 -6.98
C GLY A 93 11.02 -2.36 -6.85
N HIS A 94 11.20 -3.40 -6.02
CA HIS A 94 10.16 -4.38 -5.73
C HIS A 94 8.94 -3.74 -5.02
N TYR A 95 9.16 -2.91 -4.01
CA TYR A 95 8.06 -2.22 -3.31
C TYR A 95 7.31 -1.25 -4.23
N ILE A 96 8.01 -0.50 -5.07
CA ILE A 96 7.39 0.41 -6.05
C ILE A 96 6.56 -0.39 -7.06
N GLN A 97 7.11 -1.48 -7.60
CA GLN A 97 6.40 -2.30 -8.58
C GLN A 97 5.18 -2.99 -7.96
N TYR A 98 5.30 -3.51 -6.74
CA TYR A 98 4.18 -4.10 -6.01
C TYR A 98 3.08 -3.07 -5.77
N THR A 99 3.44 -1.88 -5.28
CA THR A 99 2.48 -0.79 -5.02
C THR A 99 1.80 -0.33 -6.30
N LYS A 100 2.53 -0.23 -7.41
CA LYS A 100 1.94 0.07 -8.73
C LYS A 100 0.88 -0.96 -9.10
N ARG A 101 1.20 -2.25 -9.01
CA ARG A 101 0.27 -3.35 -9.32
C ARG A 101 -0.94 -3.37 -8.39
N LEU A 102 -0.72 -3.03 -7.11
CA LEU A 102 -1.76 -2.85 -6.12
C LEU A 102 -2.73 -1.73 -6.55
N CYS A 103 -2.20 -0.54 -6.89
CA CYS A 103 -2.99 0.60 -7.37
C CYS A 103 -3.72 0.33 -8.70
N ASP A 104 -3.10 -0.38 -9.62
CA ASP A 104 -3.67 -0.72 -10.93
C ASP A 104 -4.73 -1.84 -10.85
N GLY A 105 -4.89 -2.49 -9.69
CA GLY A 105 -5.80 -3.62 -9.52
C GLY A 105 -5.33 -4.92 -10.19
N SER A 106 -4.11 -4.96 -10.72
CA SER A 106 -3.55 -6.09 -11.47
C SER A 106 -3.04 -7.25 -10.59
N LEU A 107 -3.36 -7.24 -9.29
CA LEU A 107 -2.99 -8.30 -8.37
C LEU A 107 -3.91 -9.53 -8.48
N ASP A 108 -5.17 -9.31 -8.91
CA ASP A 108 -6.18 -10.37 -8.98
C ASP A 108 -5.88 -11.42 -10.07
N ASP A 109 -5.13 -11.05 -11.12
CA ASP A 109 -4.70 -11.96 -12.20
C ASP A 109 -3.82 -13.13 -11.72
N LEU A 110 -3.12 -12.98 -10.58
CA LEU A 110 -2.28 -14.05 -10.02
C LEU A 110 -3.08 -15.12 -9.26
N THR A 111 -4.28 -14.79 -8.77
CA THR A 111 -5.08 -15.71 -7.94
C THR A 111 -6.06 -16.55 -8.76
N SER A 112 -6.40 -16.10 -9.98
CA SER A 112 -7.31 -16.82 -10.88
C SER A 112 -6.63 -17.97 -11.64
N GLY A 113 -5.29 -18.03 -11.68
CA GLY A 113 -4.52 -19.05 -12.40
C GLY A 113 -4.29 -20.38 -11.67
N LYS A 114 -4.92 -20.62 -10.51
CA LYS A 114 -4.64 -21.80 -9.66
C LYS A 114 -5.85 -22.72 -9.40
N LYS A 115 -6.79 -22.79 -10.36
CA LYS A 115 -7.91 -23.75 -10.33
C LYS A 115 -8.03 -24.55 -11.63
N GLU A 116 -7.00 -25.26 -12.03
CA GLU A 116 -7.14 -26.40 -12.94
C GLU A 116 -6.08 -27.45 -12.60
N VAL A 117 -6.43 -28.41 -11.74
CA VAL A 117 -6.05 -29.84 -11.81
C VAL A 117 -7.16 -30.65 -11.17
#